data_AF-A0A525PS85-F1
#
_entry.id   AF-A0A525PS85-F1
#
_cell.length_a   1.000
_cell.length_b   1.000
_cell.length_c   1.000
_cell.angle_alpha   90.00
_cell.angle_beta   90.00
_cell.angle_gamma   90.00
#
_symmetry.space_group_name_H-M   'P 1'
#
loop_
_entity.id
_entity.type
_entity.pdbx_description
1 polymer ?
#
loop_
_entity_poly.entity_id
_entity_poly.type
_entity_poly.pdbx_seq_one_letter_code
_entity_poly.pdbx_strand_id
1 'polypeptide(L)'
;MKDQIDRLEAIVAAGNDTGNADTAGAEATKQGAMLEAAKAEADSEIAVLEAQISSTTTELEEIKKNISESGANAFQLSELQRDYEIILSRYTTAVSNLNSARMGERIEATAQGQRINVIENANVPQVPSGPDRFLVAAMGIFVGVGLAIGYFILLEVLNRSIRRPAELTERFDIKPIATIPYMETHTTKIVRRGVQVAALVAVLVCVPLALWYVDTYYLPLEVIVQRSLAKNRA
;
A
#
# COMPACT_ATOMS: atom_id res chain seq x y z
N MET A 1 -34.37 80.38 -40.11
CA MET A 1 -34.99 81.47 -39.32
C MET A 1 -34.89 82.84 -39.98
N LYS A 2 -33.73 83.30 -40.50
CA LYS A 2 -33.64 84.58 -41.23
C LYS A 2 -34.51 84.64 -42.50
N ASP A 3 -34.47 83.58 -43.33
CA ASP A 3 -35.29 83.49 -44.56
C ASP A 3 -36.82 83.55 -44.35
N GLN A 4 -37.33 83.19 -43.17
CA GLN A 4 -38.76 83.21 -42.88
C GLN A 4 -39.25 84.61 -42.49
N ILE A 5 -38.38 85.42 -41.86
CA ILE A 5 -38.67 86.81 -41.50
C ILE A 5 -38.73 87.67 -42.76
N ASP A 6 -37.77 87.48 -43.67
CA ASP A 6 -37.69 88.24 -44.92
C ASP A 6 -38.90 88.00 -45.84
N ARG A 7 -39.45 86.77 -45.84
CA ARG A 7 -40.70 86.45 -46.57
C ARG A 7 -41.94 87.08 -45.94
N LEU A 8 -41.99 87.19 -44.62
CA LEU A 8 -43.12 87.79 -43.90
C LEU A 8 -43.12 89.32 -44.07
N GLU A 9 -41.96 89.95 -44.12
CA GLU A 9 -41.84 91.39 -44.37
C GLU A 9 -42.28 91.77 -45.80
N ALA A 10 -41.97 90.93 -46.79
CA ALA A 10 -42.39 91.13 -48.17
C ALA A 10 -43.92 91.04 -48.39
N ILE A 11 -44.62 90.22 -47.61
CA ILE A 11 -46.08 90.05 -47.72
C ILE A 11 -46.83 91.17 -46.97
N VAL A 12 -46.26 91.66 -45.86
CA VAL A 12 -46.83 92.79 -45.10
C VAL A 12 -46.68 94.11 -45.87
N ALA A 13 -45.59 94.29 -46.62
CA ALA A 13 -45.37 95.48 -47.45
C ALA A 13 -46.33 95.58 -48.66
N ALA A 14 -46.84 94.46 -49.17
CA ALA A 14 -47.75 94.44 -50.32
C ALA A 14 -49.24 94.68 -49.97
N GLY A 15 -49.62 94.64 -48.69
CA GLY A 15 -51.03 94.69 -48.25
C GLY A 15 -51.60 96.07 -47.91
N ASN A 16 -50.81 97.15 -48.01
CA ASN A 16 -51.20 98.48 -47.48
C ASN A 16 -51.82 99.44 -48.50
N ASP A 17 -52.04 99.05 -49.75
CA ASP A 17 -52.72 99.88 -50.75
C ASP A 17 -53.91 99.12 -51.38
N THR A 18 -55.09 99.16 -50.75
CA THR A 18 -56.44 99.27 -51.35
C THR A 18 -57.52 99.15 -50.26
N GLY A 19 -58.48 100.09 -50.25
CA GLY A 19 -59.48 100.26 -49.19
C GLY A 19 -60.69 99.30 -49.19
N ASN A 20 -61.02 98.86 -47.98
CA ASN A 20 -62.34 98.91 -47.32
C ASN A 20 -63.61 98.43 -48.07
N ALA A 21 -63.74 97.11 -48.26
CA ALA A 21 -65.01 96.37 -48.23
C ALA A 21 -64.75 94.86 -48.12
N ASP A 22 -64.27 94.33 -46.97
CA ASP A 22 -64.29 92.88 -46.65
C ASP A 22 -63.75 92.57 -45.23
N THR A 23 -64.32 93.19 -44.19
CA THR A 23 -63.79 93.04 -42.81
C THR A 23 -64.12 91.68 -42.17
N ALA A 24 -65.17 90.98 -42.62
CA ALA A 24 -65.50 89.62 -42.16
C ALA A 24 -64.71 88.51 -42.91
N GLY A 25 -64.34 88.75 -44.17
CA GLY A 25 -63.45 87.88 -44.94
C GLY A 25 -62.00 88.00 -44.47
N ALA A 26 -61.53 89.21 -44.14
CA ALA A 26 -60.15 89.46 -43.68
C ALA A 26 -59.86 88.87 -42.29
N GLU A 27 -60.79 88.93 -41.32
CA GLU A 27 -60.60 88.29 -40.00
C GLU A 27 -60.65 86.75 -40.07
N ALA A 28 -61.57 86.17 -40.84
CA ALA A 28 -61.61 84.72 -41.08
C ALA A 28 -60.34 84.21 -41.80
N THR A 29 -59.79 85.01 -42.72
CA THR A 29 -58.53 84.70 -43.43
C THR A 29 -57.32 84.82 -42.49
N LYS A 30 -57.31 85.81 -41.58
CA LYS A 30 -56.23 86.00 -40.59
C LYS A 30 -56.23 84.91 -39.51
N GLN A 31 -57.41 84.48 -39.06
CA GLN A 31 -57.57 83.41 -38.09
C GLN A 31 -57.27 82.03 -38.69
N GLY A 32 -57.62 81.81 -39.97
CA GLY A 32 -57.17 80.66 -40.75
C GLY A 32 -55.64 80.62 -40.92
N ALA A 33 -55.01 81.75 -41.25
CA ALA A 33 -53.55 81.85 -41.40
C ALA A 33 -52.78 81.60 -40.10
N MET A 34 -53.28 82.08 -38.94
CA MET A 34 -52.69 81.79 -37.63
C MET A 34 -52.80 80.31 -37.25
N LEU A 35 -53.93 79.67 -37.58
CA LEU A 35 -54.14 78.25 -37.30
C LEU A 35 -53.32 77.36 -38.24
N GLU A 36 -53.12 77.79 -39.49
CA GLU A 36 -52.21 77.17 -40.45
C GLU A 36 -50.74 77.26 -39.97
N ALA A 37 -50.34 78.42 -39.44
CA ALA A 37 -49.01 78.61 -38.87
C ALA A 37 -48.77 77.74 -37.63
N ALA A 38 -49.76 77.65 -36.72
CA ALA A 38 -49.68 76.78 -35.55
C ALA A 38 -49.62 75.29 -35.92
N LYS A 39 -50.32 74.87 -36.98
CA LYS A 39 -50.20 73.52 -37.55
C LYS A 39 -48.81 73.28 -38.13
N ALA A 40 -48.30 74.21 -38.94
CA ALA A 40 -46.98 74.08 -39.54
C ALA A 40 -45.85 74.02 -38.48
N GLU A 41 -46.00 74.75 -37.38
CA GLU A 41 -45.07 74.69 -36.25
C GLU A 41 -45.14 73.35 -35.51
N ALA A 42 -46.37 72.86 -35.21
CA ALA A 42 -46.55 71.54 -34.61
C ALA A 42 -46.04 70.40 -35.52
N ASP A 43 -46.27 70.49 -36.83
CA ASP A 43 -45.75 69.53 -37.82
C ASP A 43 -44.22 69.56 -37.88
N SER A 44 -43.60 70.74 -37.75
CA SER A 44 -42.15 70.87 -37.64
C SER A 44 -41.61 70.25 -36.35
N GLU A 45 -42.31 70.42 -35.22
CA GLU A 45 -41.92 69.85 -33.94
C GLU A 45 -42.05 68.32 -33.95
N ILE A 46 -43.11 67.79 -34.55
CA ILE A 46 -43.28 66.34 -34.79
C ILE A 46 -42.13 65.81 -35.65
N ALA A 47 -41.78 66.48 -36.75
CA ALA A 47 -40.68 66.05 -37.61
C ALA A 47 -39.32 66.02 -36.88
N VAL A 48 -39.06 66.99 -35.99
CA VAL A 48 -37.84 67.01 -35.16
C VAL A 48 -37.85 65.87 -34.15
N LEU A 49 -38.98 65.64 -33.46
CA LEU A 49 -39.12 64.55 -32.48
C LEU A 49 -39.01 63.17 -33.15
N GLU A 50 -39.58 62.98 -34.33
CA GLU A 50 -39.44 61.75 -35.12
C GLU A 50 -37.99 61.51 -35.53
N ALA A 51 -37.27 62.54 -35.99
CA ALA A 51 -35.84 62.44 -36.30
C ALA A 51 -35.03 62.08 -35.04
N GLN A 52 -35.38 62.64 -33.88
CA GLN A 52 -34.72 62.36 -32.61
C GLN A 52 -34.99 60.92 -32.13
N ILE A 53 -36.23 60.43 -32.23
CA ILE A 53 -36.59 59.03 -31.96
C ILE A 53 -35.81 58.10 -32.89
N SER A 54 -35.73 58.41 -34.18
CA SER A 54 -34.96 57.62 -35.15
C SER A 54 -33.47 57.57 -34.80
N SER A 55 -32.88 58.70 -34.40
CA SER A 55 -31.48 58.77 -34.00
C SER A 55 -31.23 57.97 -32.71
N THR A 56 -32.05 58.16 -31.69
CA THR A 56 -31.91 57.45 -30.40
C THR A 56 -32.16 55.95 -30.53
N THR A 57 -33.10 55.52 -31.38
CA THR A 57 -33.33 54.09 -31.63
C THR A 57 -32.13 53.45 -32.34
N THR A 58 -31.52 54.15 -33.31
CA THR A 58 -30.30 53.70 -33.98
C THR A 58 -29.13 53.59 -32.99
N GLU A 59 -28.92 54.60 -32.16
CA GLU A 59 -27.86 54.60 -31.13
C GLU A 59 -28.07 53.48 -30.10
N LEU A 60 -29.32 53.21 -29.72
CA LEU A 60 -29.68 52.14 -28.79
C LEU A 60 -29.41 50.75 -29.41
N GLU A 61 -29.72 50.55 -30.69
CA GLU A 61 -29.37 49.32 -31.41
C GLU A 61 -27.85 49.12 -31.49
N GLU A 62 -27.09 50.18 -31.76
CA GLU A 62 -25.62 50.13 -31.79
C GLU A 62 -25.04 49.78 -30.42
N ILE A 63 -25.53 50.41 -29.34
CA ILE A 63 -25.12 50.10 -27.97
C ILE A 63 -25.48 48.66 -27.61
N LYS A 64 -26.68 48.18 -27.94
CA LYS A 64 -27.09 46.78 -27.71
C LYS A 64 -26.17 45.80 -28.43
N LYS A 65 -25.82 46.10 -29.68
CA LYS A 65 -24.88 45.30 -30.47
C LYS A 65 -23.50 45.27 -29.81
N ASN A 66 -22.96 46.42 -29.43
CA ASN A 66 -21.66 46.54 -28.78
C ASN A 66 -21.62 45.81 -27.42
N ILE A 67 -22.70 45.87 -26.63
CA ILE A 67 -22.84 45.12 -25.38
C ILE A 67 -22.83 43.61 -25.65
N SER A 68 -23.56 43.15 -26.66
CA SER A 68 -23.60 41.73 -27.04
C SER A 68 -22.22 41.22 -27.49
N GLU A 69 -21.53 41.99 -28.33
CA GLU A 69 -20.19 41.65 -28.82
C GLU A 69 -19.15 41.67 -27.68
N SER A 70 -19.19 42.69 -26.81
CA SER A 70 -18.35 42.78 -25.62
C SER A 70 -18.61 41.63 -24.64
N GLY A 71 -19.87 41.27 -24.42
CA GLY A 71 -20.26 40.13 -23.57
C GLY A 71 -19.73 38.80 -24.11
N ALA A 72 -19.82 38.59 -25.43
CA ALA A 72 -19.26 37.39 -26.08
C ALA A 72 -17.74 37.32 -25.91
N ASN A 73 -17.04 38.44 -26.09
CA ASN A 73 -15.59 38.52 -25.89
C ASN A 73 -15.17 38.27 -24.43
N ALA A 74 -15.92 38.81 -23.46
CA ALA A 74 -15.66 38.59 -22.05
C ALA A 74 -15.82 37.11 -21.65
N PHE A 75 -16.83 36.44 -22.21
CA PHE A 75 -17.03 35.00 -22.00
C PHE A 75 -15.88 34.17 -22.57
N GLN A 76 -15.48 34.45 -23.82
CA GLN A 76 -14.33 33.76 -24.45
C GLN A 76 -13.03 33.98 -23.68
N LEU A 77 -12.79 35.20 -23.19
CA LEU A 77 -11.62 35.50 -22.38
C LEU A 77 -11.62 34.72 -21.06
N SER A 78 -12.77 34.65 -20.39
CA SER A 78 -12.93 33.89 -19.15
C SER A 78 -12.72 32.38 -19.36
N GLU A 79 -13.24 31.83 -20.46
CA GLU A 79 -13.01 30.45 -20.86
C GLU A 79 -11.51 30.18 -21.09
N LEU A 80 -10.84 31.04 -21.87
CA LEU A 80 -9.41 30.91 -22.17
C LEU A 80 -8.54 31.04 -20.91
N GLN A 81 -8.90 31.93 -19.98
CA GLN A 81 -8.21 32.05 -18.69
C GLN A 81 -8.37 30.80 -17.83
N ARG A 82 -9.58 30.23 -17.77
CA ARG A 82 -9.82 28.98 -17.03
C ARG A 82 -9.03 27.82 -17.63
N ASP A 83 -9.00 27.72 -18.96
CA ASP A 83 -8.23 26.70 -19.66
C ASP A 83 -6.73 26.86 -19.43
N TYR A 84 -6.22 28.09 -19.47
CA TYR A 84 -4.83 28.41 -19.14
C TYR A 84 -4.48 27.94 -17.72
N GLU A 85 -5.31 28.24 -16.72
CA GLU A 85 -5.09 27.80 -15.33
C GLU A 85 -5.09 26.27 -15.20
N ILE A 86 -6.01 25.58 -15.89
CA ILE A 86 -6.06 24.12 -15.92
C ILE A 86 -4.78 23.54 -16.55
N ILE A 87 -4.35 24.08 -17.69
CA ILE A 87 -3.14 23.63 -18.39
C ILE A 87 -1.90 23.87 -17.52
N LEU A 88 -1.80 25.05 -16.89
CA LEU A 88 -0.70 25.39 -16.01
C LEU A 88 -0.62 24.44 -14.81
N SER A 89 -1.75 24.13 -14.17
CA SER A 89 -1.83 23.19 -13.05
C SER A 89 -1.45 21.76 -13.45
N ARG A 90 -1.90 21.30 -14.63
CA ARG A 90 -1.49 20.00 -15.18
C ARG A 90 0.01 19.95 -15.49
N TYR A 91 0.54 21.02 -16.07
CA TYR A 91 1.96 21.14 -16.38
C TYR A 91 2.82 21.08 -15.11
N THR A 92 2.50 21.86 -14.07
CA THR A 92 3.26 21.86 -12.81
C THR A 92 3.21 20.50 -12.12
N THR A 93 2.05 19.84 -12.14
CA THR A 93 1.90 18.47 -11.61
C THR A 93 2.74 17.46 -12.40
N ALA A 94 2.73 17.53 -13.74
CA ALA A 94 3.51 16.65 -14.59
C ALA A 94 5.02 16.84 -14.39
N VAL A 95 5.49 18.07 -14.26
CA VAL A 95 6.89 18.39 -13.95
C VAL A 95 7.29 17.85 -12.58
N SER A 96 6.43 18.02 -11.56
CA SER A 96 6.65 17.46 -10.22
C SER A 96 6.78 15.93 -10.27
N ASN A 97 5.84 15.25 -10.94
CA ASN A 97 5.86 13.79 -11.10
C ASN A 97 7.11 13.32 -11.85
N LEU A 98 7.54 14.02 -12.91
CA LEU A 98 8.77 13.71 -13.63
C LEU A 98 9.99 13.82 -12.72
N ASN A 99 10.08 14.86 -11.90
CA ASN A 99 11.19 15.05 -10.97
C ASN A 99 11.20 13.95 -9.90
N SER A 100 10.05 13.58 -9.34
CA SER A 100 9.95 12.46 -8.39
C SER A 100 10.32 11.13 -9.03
N ALA A 101 9.89 10.87 -10.27
CA ALA A 101 10.25 9.65 -11.00
C ALA A 101 11.76 9.59 -11.27
N ARG A 102 12.38 10.69 -11.70
CA ARG A 102 13.84 10.78 -11.88
C ARG A 102 14.60 10.61 -10.57
N MET A 103 14.09 11.12 -9.46
CA MET A 103 14.67 10.89 -8.14
C MET A 103 14.57 9.42 -7.75
N GLY A 104 13.41 8.79 -7.95
CA GLY A 104 13.21 7.36 -7.73
C GLY A 104 14.14 6.50 -8.57
N GLU A 105 14.28 6.81 -9.86
CA GLU A 105 15.22 6.14 -10.77
C GLU A 105 16.67 6.29 -10.26
N ARG A 106 17.10 7.49 -9.84
CA ARG A 106 18.44 7.69 -9.28
C ARG A 106 18.65 6.93 -7.98
N ILE A 107 17.65 6.88 -7.11
CA ILE A 107 17.70 6.10 -5.87
C ILE A 107 17.86 4.63 -6.21
N GLU A 108 17.05 4.09 -7.12
CA GLU A 108 17.12 2.69 -7.56
C GLU A 108 18.47 2.37 -8.23
N ALA A 109 18.93 3.21 -9.15
CA ALA A 109 20.23 3.06 -9.81
C ALA A 109 21.40 3.15 -8.81
N THR A 110 21.28 3.97 -7.76
CA THR A 110 22.27 4.01 -6.66
C THR A 110 22.13 2.81 -5.72
N ALA A 111 20.91 2.32 -5.52
CA ALA A 111 20.57 1.19 -4.66
C ALA A 111 20.85 -0.18 -5.31
N GLN A 112 21.03 -0.26 -6.63
CA GLN A 112 21.57 -1.44 -7.33
C GLN A 112 22.94 -1.87 -6.76
N GLY A 113 23.67 -0.95 -6.11
CA GLY A 113 24.68 -1.31 -5.10
C GLY A 113 24.02 -1.38 -3.73
N GLN A 114 23.46 -2.54 -3.35
CA GLN A 114 22.77 -2.73 -2.06
C GLN A 114 23.59 -2.17 -0.88
N ARG A 115 23.29 -0.94 -0.44
CA ARG A 115 23.73 -0.46 0.87
C ARG A 115 22.78 -1.04 1.90
N ILE A 116 22.99 -2.31 2.23
CA ILE A 116 22.39 -2.94 3.40
C ILE A 116 22.94 -2.20 4.62
N ASN A 117 22.19 -1.22 5.11
CA ASN A 117 22.56 -0.53 6.33
C ASN A 117 22.05 -1.39 7.49
N VAL A 118 22.99 -2.01 8.20
CA VAL A 118 22.67 -2.86 9.35
C VAL A 118 22.18 -1.95 10.49
N ILE A 119 20.86 -1.82 10.64
CA ILE A 119 20.24 -1.02 11.72
C ILE A 119 20.55 -1.66 13.09
N GLU A 120 20.53 -2.99 13.13
CA GLU A 120 20.88 -3.78 14.31
C GLU A 120 21.64 -5.03 13.85
N ASN A 121 22.83 -5.24 14.40
CA ASN A 121 23.67 -6.36 14.03
C ASN A 121 23.07 -7.66 14.57
N ALA A 122 23.22 -8.77 13.84
CA ALA A 122 22.75 -10.06 14.31
C ALA A 122 23.45 -10.44 15.62
N ASN A 123 22.67 -10.58 16.70
CA ASN A 123 23.19 -11.08 17.96
C ASN A 123 23.44 -12.59 17.85
N VAL A 124 24.68 -12.99 18.08
CA VAL A 124 25.03 -14.41 18.18
C VAL A 124 24.33 -14.98 19.42
N PRO A 125 23.59 -16.09 19.29
CA PRO A 125 22.90 -16.69 20.43
C PRO A 125 23.93 -17.08 21.51
N GLN A 126 23.76 -16.52 22.71
CA GLN A 126 24.61 -16.82 23.87
C GLN A 126 24.31 -18.19 24.48
N VAL A 127 23.16 -18.77 24.13
CA VAL A 127 22.72 -20.08 24.60
C VAL A 127 22.58 -21.04 23.42
N PRO A 128 23.00 -22.30 23.58
CA PRO A 128 22.82 -23.31 22.55
C PRO A 128 21.32 -23.57 22.34
N SER A 129 20.87 -23.58 21.09
CA SER A 129 19.48 -23.89 20.72
C SER A 129 19.17 -25.40 20.75
N GLY A 130 20.20 -26.23 20.91
CA GLY A 130 20.10 -27.69 20.96
C GLY A 130 19.71 -28.23 22.34
N PRO A 131 19.47 -29.54 22.44
CA PRO A 131 19.07 -30.17 23.70
C PRO A 131 20.10 -29.98 24.81
N ASP A 132 19.62 -29.90 26.07
CA ASP A 132 20.48 -29.70 27.24
C ASP A 132 21.54 -30.80 27.33
N ARG A 133 22.80 -30.43 27.06
CA ARG A 133 23.94 -31.36 27.01
C ARG A 133 24.10 -32.15 28.31
N PHE A 134 23.78 -31.51 29.44
CA PHE A 134 23.81 -32.15 30.76
C PHE A 134 22.75 -33.26 30.87
N LEU A 135 21.54 -33.02 30.37
CA LEU A 135 20.44 -33.99 30.41
C LEU A 135 20.76 -35.20 29.53
N VAL A 136 21.30 -34.96 28.32
CA VAL A 136 21.73 -36.05 27.42
C VAL A 136 22.84 -36.88 28.06
N ALA A 137 23.85 -36.23 28.65
CA ALA A 137 24.94 -36.93 29.33
C ALA A 137 24.44 -37.76 30.53
N ALA A 138 23.56 -37.19 31.35
CA ALA A 138 22.95 -37.89 32.49
C ALA A 138 22.16 -39.12 32.03
N MET A 139 21.29 -38.98 31.02
CA MET A 139 20.53 -40.11 30.48
C MET A 139 21.44 -41.20 29.90
N GLY A 140 22.51 -40.83 29.19
CA GLY A 140 23.49 -41.79 28.67
C GLY A 140 24.16 -42.61 29.77
N ILE A 141 24.55 -41.96 30.87
CA ILE A 141 25.13 -42.64 32.04
C ILE A 141 24.11 -43.61 32.67
N PHE A 142 22.88 -43.16 32.92
CA PHE A 142 21.85 -44.00 33.54
C PHE A 142 21.51 -45.21 32.69
N VAL A 143 21.33 -45.04 31.38
CA VAL A 143 21.04 -46.15 30.47
C VAL A 143 22.25 -47.08 30.36
N GLY A 144 23.47 -46.55 30.26
CA GLY A 144 24.69 -47.35 30.20
C GLY A 144 24.88 -48.24 31.44
N VAL A 145 24.70 -47.67 32.64
CA VAL A 145 24.75 -48.42 33.90
C VAL A 145 23.63 -49.46 33.96
N GLY A 146 22.40 -49.10 33.55
CA GLY A 146 21.27 -50.01 33.50
C GLY A 146 21.53 -51.22 32.58
N LEU A 147 22.10 -50.99 31.39
CA LEU A 147 22.46 -52.05 30.45
C LEU A 147 23.60 -52.91 30.98
N ALA A 148 24.60 -52.34 31.63
CA ALA A 148 25.72 -53.10 32.21
C ALA A 148 25.23 -54.04 33.32
N ILE A 149 24.39 -53.54 34.23
CA ILE A 149 23.77 -54.34 35.30
C ILE A 149 22.86 -55.42 34.68
N GLY A 150 22.02 -55.04 33.73
CA GLY A 150 21.13 -55.98 33.03
C GLY A 150 21.90 -57.10 32.33
N TYR A 151 23.01 -56.78 31.65
CA TYR A 151 23.88 -57.75 31.00
C TYR A 151 24.56 -58.69 32.01
N PHE A 152 25.03 -58.15 33.13
CA PHE A 152 25.63 -58.96 34.20
C PHE A 152 24.61 -59.95 34.77
N ILE A 153 23.39 -59.49 35.10
CA ILE A 153 22.31 -60.34 35.60
C ILE A 153 21.94 -61.39 34.55
N LEU A 154 21.85 -61.01 33.27
CA LEU A 154 21.54 -61.93 32.18
C LEU A 154 22.58 -63.05 32.07
N LEU A 155 23.87 -62.71 32.17
CA LEU A 155 24.95 -63.70 32.16
C LEU A 155 24.88 -64.62 33.38
N GLU A 156 24.55 -64.10 34.56
CA GLU A 156 24.41 -64.91 35.78
C GLU A 156 23.21 -65.86 35.68
N VAL A 157 22.06 -65.38 35.18
CA VAL A 157 20.86 -66.21 34.99
C VAL A 157 21.09 -67.30 33.93
N LEU A 158 21.79 -66.98 32.84
CA LEU A 158 22.09 -67.94 31.78
C LEU A 158 23.18 -68.95 32.21
N ASN A 159 24.09 -68.55 33.09
CA ASN A 159 25.16 -69.39 33.60
C ASN A 159 24.71 -70.24 34.80
N ARG A 160 23.98 -71.32 34.53
CA ARG A 160 23.45 -72.23 35.55
C ARG A 160 24.47 -73.25 36.11
N SER A 161 25.76 -72.92 36.12
CA SER A 161 26.83 -73.82 36.58
C SER A 161 26.95 -73.80 38.10
N ILE A 162 26.99 -74.97 38.73
CA ILE A 162 27.25 -75.12 40.17
C ILE A 162 28.75 -74.96 40.40
N ARG A 163 29.16 -73.94 41.17
CA ARG A 163 30.58 -73.60 41.36
C ARG A 163 31.02 -73.72 42.82
N ARG A 164 30.08 -73.74 43.76
CA ARG A 164 30.37 -73.89 45.18
C ARG A 164 29.78 -75.20 45.72
N PRO A 165 30.51 -75.92 46.59
CA PRO A 165 29.98 -77.11 47.24
C PRO A 165 28.73 -76.81 48.10
N ALA A 166 28.60 -75.58 48.60
CA ALA A 166 27.40 -75.13 49.31
C ALA A 166 26.14 -75.12 48.43
N GLU A 167 26.26 -74.80 47.13
CA GLU A 167 25.14 -74.78 46.18
C GLU A 167 24.61 -76.21 45.91
N LEU A 168 25.44 -77.24 46.04
CA LEU A 168 25.03 -78.65 45.93
C LEU A 168 24.18 -79.08 47.13
N THR A 169 24.61 -78.70 48.33
CA THR A 169 23.86 -78.98 49.57
C THR A 169 22.52 -78.26 49.57
N GLU A 170 22.50 -76.97 49.20
CA GLU A 170 21.27 -76.16 49.21
C GLU A 170 20.25 -76.61 48.16
N ARG A 171 20.71 -76.97 46.95
CA ARG A 171 19.81 -77.27 45.83
C ARG A 171 19.42 -78.74 45.71
N PHE A 172 20.27 -79.64 46.20
CA PHE A 172 20.09 -81.09 46.03
C PHE A 172 20.13 -81.88 47.36
N ASP A 173 20.38 -81.23 48.51
CA ASP A 173 20.53 -81.85 49.85
C ASP A 173 21.62 -82.94 49.93
N ILE A 174 22.62 -82.84 49.05
CA ILE A 174 23.75 -83.79 49.01
C ILE A 174 24.95 -83.15 49.70
N LYS A 175 25.45 -83.79 50.76
CA LYS A 175 26.65 -83.33 51.48
C LYS A 175 27.93 -83.85 50.81
N PRO A 176 28.81 -82.99 50.29
CA PRO A 176 30.06 -83.41 49.66
C PRO A 176 31.05 -83.97 50.69
N ILE A 177 31.62 -85.15 50.42
CA ILE A 177 32.58 -85.85 51.30
C ILE A 177 34.00 -85.27 51.17
N ALA A 178 34.39 -84.87 49.96
CA ALA A 178 35.66 -84.20 49.66
C ALA A 178 35.47 -83.25 48.48
N THR A 179 36.19 -82.12 48.48
CA THR A 179 36.22 -81.18 47.35
C THR A 179 37.56 -81.29 46.66
N ILE A 180 37.56 -81.68 45.38
CA ILE A 180 38.78 -81.70 44.56
C ILE A 180 38.83 -80.41 43.76
N PRO A 181 39.90 -79.60 43.87
CA PRO A 181 40.03 -78.39 43.09
C PRO A 181 40.13 -78.75 41.60
N TYR A 182 39.25 -78.19 40.78
CA TYR A 182 39.32 -78.35 39.33
C TYR A 182 40.47 -77.51 38.77
N MET A 183 41.51 -78.18 38.25
CA MET A 183 42.61 -77.52 37.55
C MET A 183 42.22 -77.24 36.10
N GLU A 184 41.75 -76.02 35.83
CA GLU A 184 41.50 -75.55 34.47
C GLU A 184 42.80 -75.45 33.66
N THR A 185 42.87 -76.14 32.52
CA THR A 185 43.95 -76.05 31.52
C THR A 185 44.05 -74.62 30.95
N HIS A 186 45.27 -74.16 30.61
CA HIS A 186 45.48 -72.82 30.07
C HIS A 186 44.65 -72.53 28.80
N THR A 187 44.41 -73.55 27.96
CA THR A 187 43.65 -73.44 26.71
C THR A 187 42.17 -73.14 26.93
N THR A 188 41.51 -73.75 27.92
CA THR A 188 40.09 -73.53 28.21
C THR A 188 39.82 -72.16 28.84
N LYS A 189 40.77 -71.63 29.61
CA LYS A 189 40.71 -70.25 30.14
C LYS A 189 40.76 -69.19 29.03
N ILE A 190 41.63 -69.38 28.05
CA ILE A 190 41.81 -68.45 26.93
C ILE A 190 40.55 -68.45 26.04
N VAL A 191 40.01 -69.63 25.71
CA VAL A 191 38.79 -69.74 24.90
C VAL A 191 37.59 -69.09 25.60
N ARG A 192 37.38 -69.34 26.90
CA ARG A 192 36.26 -68.74 27.63
C ARG A 192 36.36 -67.22 27.75
N ARG A 193 37.55 -66.69 28.05
CA ARG A 193 37.79 -65.24 28.04
C ARG A 193 37.62 -64.67 26.63
N GLY A 194 38.07 -65.40 25.60
CA GLY A 194 37.89 -65.03 24.20
C GLY A 194 36.41 -64.89 23.82
N VAL A 195 35.56 -65.85 24.22
CA VAL A 195 34.11 -65.78 23.97
C VAL A 195 33.45 -64.63 24.74
N GLN A 196 33.85 -64.38 25.99
CA GLN A 196 33.33 -63.25 26.78
C GLN A 196 33.75 -61.90 26.19
N VAL A 197 35.00 -61.77 25.74
CA VAL A 197 35.51 -60.57 25.07
C VAL A 197 34.85 -60.41 23.70
N ALA A 198 34.68 -61.47 22.93
CA ALA A 198 33.98 -61.44 21.64
C ALA A 198 32.51 -61.03 21.79
N ALA A 199 31.81 -61.50 22.83
CA ALA A 199 30.45 -61.09 23.14
C ALA A 199 30.38 -59.59 23.51
N LEU A 200 31.35 -59.10 24.31
CA LEU A 200 31.44 -57.68 24.65
C LEU A 200 31.70 -56.83 23.40
N VAL A 201 32.64 -57.25 22.55
CA VAL A 201 32.94 -56.57 21.27
C VAL A 201 31.73 -56.60 20.34
N ALA A 202 31.00 -57.72 20.27
CA ALA A 202 29.79 -57.83 19.45
C ALA A 202 28.70 -56.86 19.91
N VAL A 203 28.48 -56.71 21.22
CA VAL A 203 27.55 -55.73 21.79
C VAL A 203 28.03 -54.30 21.49
N LEU A 204 29.33 -54.02 21.69
CA LEU A 204 29.93 -52.71 21.45
C LEU A 204 29.82 -52.29 19.98
N VAL A 205 29.81 -53.23 19.04
CA VAL A 205 29.64 -52.97 17.60
C VAL A 205 28.16 -52.93 17.20
N CYS A 206 27.32 -53.83 17.72
CA CYS A 206 25.90 -53.91 17.36
C CYS A 206 25.09 -52.71 17.88
N VAL A 207 25.37 -52.20 19.08
CA VAL A 207 24.65 -51.05 19.65
C VAL A 207 24.80 -49.79 18.80
N PRO A 208 26.01 -49.33 18.40
CA PRO A 208 26.16 -48.17 17.53
C PRO A 208 25.65 -48.41 16.11
N LEU A 209 25.78 -49.62 15.56
CA LEU A 209 25.19 -49.98 14.26
C LEU A 209 23.65 -49.90 14.29
N ALA A 210 23.02 -50.38 15.37
CA ALA A 210 21.58 -50.28 15.56
C ALA A 210 21.12 -48.82 15.71
N LEU A 211 21.88 -47.99 16.44
CA LEU A 211 21.59 -46.56 16.55
C LEU A 211 21.70 -45.85 15.21
N TRP A 212 22.75 -46.15 14.42
CA TRP A 212 22.91 -45.62 13.07
C TRP A 212 21.78 -46.04 12.13
N TYR A 213 21.34 -47.30 12.22
CA TYR A 213 20.25 -47.84 11.42
C TYR A 213 18.89 -47.19 11.77
N VAL A 214 18.61 -47.00 13.06
CA VAL A 214 17.38 -46.35 13.54
C VAL A 214 17.32 -44.89 13.09
N ASP A 215 18.44 -44.17 13.19
CA ASP A 215 18.55 -42.78 12.70
C ASP A 215 18.29 -42.68 11.19
N THR A 216 18.81 -43.65 10.42
CA THR A 216 18.69 -43.66 8.95
C THR A 216 17.29 -44.04 8.45
N TYR A 217 16.56 -44.94 9.14
CA TYR A 217 15.40 -45.61 8.53
C TYR A 217 14.03 -45.21 9.10
N TYR A 218 13.90 -44.70 10.34
CA TYR A 218 12.59 -44.68 11.02
C TYR A 218 12.03 -43.36 11.56
N LEU A 219 12.72 -42.22 11.43
CA LEU A 219 12.30 -40.83 11.74
C LEU A 219 13.36 -40.16 12.62
N PRO A 220 13.73 -38.88 12.36
CA PRO A 220 14.67 -38.17 13.21
C PRO A 220 14.11 -38.11 14.64
N LEU A 221 14.90 -38.58 15.60
CA LEU A 221 14.57 -38.64 17.04
C LEU A 221 14.15 -37.27 17.63
N GLU A 222 14.36 -36.18 16.89
CA GLU A 222 13.90 -34.83 17.19
C GLU A 222 12.38 -34.75 17.41
N VAL A 223 11.56 -35.49 16.65
CA VAL A 223 10.09 -35.35 16.72
C VAL A 223 9.52 -35.98 17.99
N ILE A 224 10.13 -37.05 18.49
CA ILE A 224 9.64 -37.76 19.69
C ILE A 224 9.98 -36.98 20.97
N VAL A 225 11.18 -36.39 21.04
CA VAL A 225 11.60 -35.56 22.18
C VAL A 225 10.80 -34.26 22.26
N GLN A 226 10.51 -33.62 21.12
CA GLN A 226 9.66 -32.43 21.09
C GLN A 226 8.22 -32.75 21.52
N ARG A 227 7.68 -33.91 21.14
CA ARG A 227 6.31 -34.30 21.49
C ARG A 227 6.13 -34.64 22.98
N SER A 228 7.17 -35.14 23.66
CA SER A 228 7.08 -35.38 25.11
C SER A 228 7.26 -34.12 25.95
N LEU A 229 8.11 -33.18 25.52
CA LEU A 229 8.32 -31.90 26.21
C LEU A 229 7.15 -30.92 26.00
N ALA A 230 6.50 -30.93 24.84
CA ALA A 230 5.32 -30.09 24.59
C ALA A 230 4.10 -30.52 25.42
N LYS A 231 3.96 -31.81 25.75
CA LYS A 231 2.82 -32.33 26.52
C LYS A 231 2.83 -31.89 27.99
N ASN A 232 3.98 -31.47 28.53
CA ASN A 232 4.11 -31.03 29.92
C ASN A 232 4.00 -29.51 30.10
N ARG A 233 3.69 -28.77 29.03
CA ARG A 233 3.45 -27.31 29.04
C ARG A 233 2.03 -26.92 28.59
N ALA A 234 1.09 -27.87 28.55
CA ALA A 234 -0.34 -27.62 28.36
C ALA A 234 -1.09 -27.96 29.66
#